data_AF-A0AA87ZBR5-F1
#
_entry.id   AF-A0AA87ZBR5-F1
#
_cell.length_a   1.000
_cell.length_b   1.000
_cell.length_c   1.000
_cell.angle_alpha   90.00
_cell.angle_beta   90.00
_cell.angle_gamma   90.00
#
_symmetry.space_group_name_H-M   'P 1'
#
loop_
_entity.id
_entity.type
_entity.pdbx_description
1 polymer ?
#
loop_
_entity_poly.entity_id
_entity_poly.type
_entity_poly.pdbx_seq_one_letter_code
_entity_poly.pdbx_strand_id
1 'polypeptide(L)'
;MDMDPARIDADRATVAAFYGSRPLLYDGTGRSVTVSAWLYDMEMIFYTCHIEDRSQVSLDSRCLIADARLWWMTYGEQQMPSRMWAHFRAVVLARYGPILMGGPGDDGQYRDPEIYRDMHYRRYQSFVADWHA
;
A
#
# COMPACT_ATOMS: atom_id res chain seq x y z
N MET A 1 29.15 13.27 -0.69
CA MET A 1 28.84 11.83 -0.85
C MET A 1 28.38 11.68 -2.28
N ASP A 2 29.26 11.23 -3.18
CA ASP A 2 28.88 10.99 -4.58
C ASP A 2 27.96 9.77 -4.62
N MET A 3 26.77 9.95 -5.20
CA MET A 3 25.90 8.82 -5.51
C MET A 3 26.47 8.09 -6.73
N ASP A 4 26.59 6.76 -6.60
CA ASP A 4 26.97 5.88 -7.69
C ASP A 4 26.02 6.06 -8.90
N PRO A 5 26.53 6.42 -10.09
CA PRO A 5 25.73 6.59 -11.31
C PRO A 5 24.88 5.36 -11.64
N ALA A 6 25.40 4.15 -11.41
CA ALA A 6 24.66 2.90 -11.68
C ALA A 6 23.41 2.79 -10.80
N ARG A 7 23.50 3.31 -9.57
CA ARG A 7 22.38 3.34 -8.63
C ARG A 7 21.32 4.36 -9.03
N ILE A 8 21.72 5.51 -9.57
CA ILE A 8 20.78 6.51 -10.10
C ILE A 8 19.98 5.94 -11.28
N ASP A 9 20.64 5.22 -12.19
CA ASP A 9 19.97 4.61 -13.34
C ASP A 9 19.04 3.47 -12.94
N ALA A 10 19.43 2.63 -11.98
CA ALA A 10 18.56 1.60 -11.41
C ALA A 10 17.31 2.19 -10.74
N ASP A 11 17.46 3.27 -9.97
CA ASP A 11 16.34 3.97 -9.35
C ASP A 11 15.41 4.59 -10.41
N ARG A 12 15.96 5.18 -11.48
CA ARG A 12 15.17 5.69 -12.62
C ARG A 12 14.38 4.60 -13.34
N ALA A 13 15.01 3.45 -13.61
CA ALA A 13 14.35 2.32 -14.24
C ALA A 13 13.20 1.80 -13.36
N THR A 14 13.42 1.71 -12.05
CA THR A 14 12.39 1.32 -11.06
C THR A 14 11.19 2.27 -11.09
N VAL A 15 11.45 3.58 -11.07
CA VAL A 15 10.40 4.61 -11.14
C VAL A 15 9.63 4.51 -12.47
N ALA A 16 10.33 4.32 -13.59
CA ALA A 16 9.71 4.20 -14.90
C ALA A 16 8.84 2.93 -15.01
N ALA A 17 9.31 1.78 -14.50
CA ALA A 17 8.54 0.54 -14.47
C ALA A 17 7.28 0.66 -13.60
N PHE A 18 7.39 1.29 -12.43
CA PHE A 18 6.26 1.55 -11.55
C PHE A 18 5.18 2.38 -12.26
N TYR A 19 5.52 3.55 -12.79
CA TYR A 19 4.55 4.40 -13.48
C TYR A 19 4.06 3.81 -14.81
N GLY A 20 4.89 3.00 -15.49
CA GLY A 20 4.49 2.23 -16.67
C GLY A 20 3.37 1.24 -16.39
N SER A 21 3.30 0.70 -15.16
CA SER A 21 2.24 -0.19 -14.68
C SER A 21 0.92 0.53 -14.35
N ARG A 22 0.89 1.87 -14.43
CA ARG A 22 -0.30 2.71 -14.18
C ARG A 22 -0.95 2.44 -12.81
N PRO A 23 -0.21 2.68 -11.70
CA PRO A 23 -0.68 2.42 -10.36
C PRO A 23 -1.96 3.20 -10.06
N LEU A 24 -2.91 2.57 -9.36
CA LEU A 24 -4.13 3.22 -8.92
C LEU A 24 -3.86 4.35 -7.93
N LEU A 25 -4.64 5.44 -8.02
CA LEU A 25 -4.61 6.52 -7.03
C LEU A 25 -5.61 6.23 -5.90
N TYR A 26 -5.26 6.65 -4.69
CA TYR A 26 -6.09 6.46 -3.50
C TYR A 26 -6.37 7.77 -2.77
N ASP A 27 -7.65 8.12 -2.64
CA ASP A 27 -8.11 9.37 -2.05
C ASP A 27 -8.47 9.26 -0.56
N GLY A 28 -8.54 8.04 -0.01
CA GLY A 28 -8.92 7.79 1.38
C GLY A 28 -10.43 7.65 1.60
N THR A 29 -11.28 7.80 0.57
CA THR A 29 -12.74 7.79 0.75
C THR A 29 -13.37 6.42 0.59
N GLY A 30 -12.65 5.48 -0.04
CA GLY A 30 -13.18 4.16 -0.40
C GLY A 30 -14.26 4.18 -1.49
N ARG A 31 -14.56 5.34 -2.11
CA ARG A 31 -15.61 5.48 -3.13
C ARG A 31 -15.18 4.98 -4.50
N SER A 32 -13.94 5.26 -4.89
CA SER A 32 -13.41 4.94 -6.23
C SER A 32 -12.72 3.57 -6.23
N VAL A 33 -11.92 3.30 -5.20
CA VAL A 33 -11.25 2.02 -4.96
C VAL A 33 -11.19 1.79 -3.46
N THR A 34 -11.39 0.56 -3.00
CA THR A 34 -11.21 0.24 -1.58
C THR A 34 -9.73 0.21 -1.24
N VAL A 35 -9.36 0.56 -0.01
CA VAL A 35 -7.94 0.50 0.41
C VAL A 35 -7.33 -0.88 0.20
N SER A 36 -8.12 -1.95 0.38
CA SER A 36 -7.68 -3.33 0.18
C SER A 36 -7.36 -3.64 -1.28
N ALA A 37 -8.20 -3.17 -2.21
CA ALA A 37 -7.96 -3.33 -3.64
C ALA A 37 -6.76 -2.50 -4.10
N TRP A 38 -6.63 -1.28 -3.58
CA TRP A 38 -5.49 -0.42 -3.85
C TRP A 38 -4.17 -1.02 -3.35
N LEU A 39 -4.09 -1.47 -2.10
CA LEU A 39 -2.88 -2.10 -1.55
C LEU A 39 -2.50 -3.38 -2.30
N TYR A 40 -3.49 -4.17 -2.71
CA TYR A 40 -3.23 -5.37 -3.51
C TYR A 40 -2.62 -5.03 -4.87
N ASP A 41 -3.15 -4.01 -5.55
CA ASP A 41 -2.60 -3.52 -6.82
C ASP A 41 -1.13 -3.10 -6.68
N MET A 42 -0.81 -2.35 -5.61
CA MET A 42 0.57 -1.94 -5.33
C MET A 42 1.49 -3.12 -5.05
N GLU A 43 1.05 -4.09 -4.24
CA GLU A 43 1.82 -5.32 -3.98
C GLU A 43 2.12 -6.10 -5.26
N MET A 44 1.15 -6.19 -6.18
CA MET A 44 1.33 -6.84 -7.48
C MET A 44 2.33 -6.08 -8.34
N ILE A 45 2.26 -4.74 -8.39
CA ILE A 45 3.21 -3.92 -9.15
C ILE A 45 4.63 -4.08 -8.59
N PHE A 46 4.79 -4.07 -7.26
CA PHE A 46 6.09 -4.26 -6.61
C PHE A 46 6.70 -5.62 -6.93
N TYR A 47 5.88 -6.66 -6.90
CA TYR A 47 6.30 -8.01 -7.25
C TYR A 47 6.74 -8.09 -8.72
N THR A 48 5.90 -7.62 -9.65
CA THR A 48 6.17 -7.70 -11.10
C THR A 48 7.32 -6.81 -11.54
N CYS A 49 7.49 -5.64 -10.93
CA CYS A 49 8.57 -4.69 -11.26
C CYS A 49 9.85 -4.92 -10.43
N HIS A 50 9.89 -5.94 -9.56
CA HIS A 50 11.00 -6.22 -8.65
C HIS A 50 11.44 -5.02 -7.80
N ILE A 51 10.48 -4.26 -7.27
CA ILE A 51 10.75 -3.04 -6.49
C ILE A 51 11.17 -3.42 -5.08
N GLU A 52 12.37 -2.99 -4.66
CA GLU A 52 12.86 -3.20 -3.30
C GLU A 52 12.03 -2.45 -2.25
N ASP A 53 11.86 -3.05 -1.07
CA ASP A 53 11.13 -2.50 0.08
C ASP A 53 11.45 -1.03 0.40
N ARG A 54 12.72 -0.63 0.29
CA ARG A 54 13.17 0.75 0.55
C ARG A 54 12.50 1.79 -0.34
N SER A 55 12.09 1.38 -1.55
CA SER A 55 11.51 2.23 -2.59
C SER A 55 9.99 2.16 -2.62
N GLN A 56 9.41 1.05 -2.16
CA GLN A 56 7.96 0.79 -2.17
C GLN A 56 7.17 1.91 -1.48
N VAL A 57 7.49 2.26 -0.24
CA VAL A 57 6.80 3.32 0.53
C VAL A 57 6.92 4.69 -0.16
N SER A 58 8.07 4.99 -0.76
CA SER A 58 8.30 6.26 -1.44
C SER A 58 7.53 6.38 -2.75
N LEU A 59 7.26 5.27 -3.42
CA LEU A 59 6.46 5.21 -4.64
C LEU A 59 4.97 5.27 -4.31
N ASP A 60 4.51 4.48 -3.36
CA ASP A 60 3.09 4.41 -3.00
C ASP A 60 2.54 5.67 -2.34
N SER A 61 3.34 6.32 -1.50
CA SER A 61 2.95 7.60 -0.93
C SER A 61 2.70 8.69 -1.98
N ARG A 62 3.22 8.53 -3.21
CA ARG A 62 2.91 9.42 -4.35
C ARG A 62 1.57 9.10 -5.02
N CYS A 63 1.05 7.90 -4.81
CA CYS A 63 -0.25 7.46 -5.30
C CYS A 63 -1.38 7.82 -4.32
N LEU A 64 -1.05 8.25 -3.10
CA LEU A 64 -2.00 8.90 -2.19
C LEU A 64 -2.34 10.30 -2.71
N ILE A 65 -3.63 10.60 -2.78
CA ILE A 65 -4.17 11.90 -3.20
C ILE A 65 -5.15 12.44 -2.15
N ALA A 66 -5.53 13.72 -2.30
CA ALA A 66 -6.53 14.38 -1.45
C ALA A 66 -6.30 14.15 0.06
N ASP A 67 -7.33 13.71 0.80
CA ASP A 67 -7.31 13.51 2.24
C ASP A 67 -6.29 12.44 2.67
N ALA A 68 -6.11 11.39 1.87
CA ALA A 68 -5.11 10.36 2.14
C ALA A 68 -3.68 10.90 2.10
N ARG A 69 -3.40 11.80 1.16
CA ARG A 69 -2.09 12.46 1.05
C ARG A 69 -1.83 13.38 2.24
N LEU A 70 -2.81 14.20 2.59
CA LEU A 70 -2.70 15.13 3.71
C LEU A 70 -2.44 14.38 5.02
N TRP A 71 -3.22 13.33 5.29
CA TRP A 71 -3.03 12.50 6.47
C TRP A 71 -1.64 11.85 6.50
N TRP A 72 -1.17 11.28 5.39
CA TRP A 72 0.13 10.60 5.34
C TRP A 72 1.29 11.56 5.63
N MET A 73 1.24 12.79 5.11
CA MET A 73 2.25 13.82 5.40
C MET A 73 2.30 14.15 6.90
N THR A 74 1.13 14.36 7.53
CA THR A 74 1.06 14.64 8.97
C THR A 74 1.49 13.45 9.82
N TYR A 75 1.15 12.22 9.42
CA TYR A 75 1.59 11.00 10.10
C TYR A 75 3.12 10.84 10.05
N GLY A 76 3.72 11.14 8.89
CA GLY A 76 5.16 11.09 8.67
C GLY A 76 5.97 12.03 9.55
N GLU A 77 5.47 13.26 9.75
CA GLU A 77 6.09 14.28 10.62
C GLU A 77 6.08 13.89 12.10
N GLN A 78 5.10 13.11 12.53
CA GLN A 78 4.89 12.78 13.94
C GLN A 78 5.52 11.45 14.37
N GLN A 79 5.59 10.46 13.48
CA GLN A 79 5.87 9.08 13.88
C GLN A 79 7.16 8.49 13.28
N MET A 80 7.89 9.24 12.43
CA MET A 80 9.04 8.73 11.66
C MET A 80 8.78 7.32 11.12
N PRO A 81 7.86 7.18 10.14
CA PRO A 81 7.41 5.86 9.71
C PRO A 81 8.61 5.04 9.28
N SER A 82 8.68 3.84 9.83
CA SER A 82 9.53 2.78 9.29
C SER A 82 9.38 2.78 7.77
N ARG A 83 10.51 2.85 7.05
CA ARG A 83 10.53 2.77 5.57
C ARG A 83 10.14 1.38 5.04
N MET A 84 9.69 0.48 5.92
CA MET A 84 9.25 -0.86 5.57
C MET A 84 7.80 -0.83 5.11
N TRP A 85 7.56 -1.49 3.98
CA TRP A 85 6.24 -1.66 3.40
C TRP A 85 5.21 -2.25 4.38
N ALA A 86 5.61 -3.27 5.16
CA ALA A 86 4.73 -3.90 6.14
C ALA A 86 4.14 -2.91 7.15
N HIS A 87 4.94 -1.92 7.57
CA HIS A 87 4.48 -0.89 8.50
C HIS A 87 3.52 0.09 7.81
N PHE A 88 3.89 0.59 6.62
CA PHE A 88 3.05 1.45 5.79
C PHE A 88 1.65 0.83 5.57
N ARG A 89 1.64 -0.42 5.12
CA ARG A 89 0.42 -1.20 4.88
C ARG A 89 -0.44 -1.29 6.13
N ALA A 90 0.15 -1.62 7.27
CA ALA A 90 -0.57 -1.73 8.53
C ALA A 90 -1.22 -0.41 8.95
N VAL A 91 -0.52 0.73 8.81
CA VAL A 91 -1.05 2.04 9.23
C VAL A 91 -2.10 2.58 8.26
N VAL A 92 -1.97 2.32 6.96
CA VAL A 92 -2.97 2.68 5.94
C VAL A 92 -4.26 1.85 6.12
N LEU A 93 -4.13 0.55 6.34
CA LEU A 93 -5.27 -0.32 6.67
C LEU A 93 -5.92 0.04 7.97
N ALA A 94 -5.11 0.42 8.96
CA ALA A 94 -5.62 1.01 10.17
C ALA A 94 -6.50 2.21 9.81
N ARG A 95 -5.97 3.20 9.11
CA ARG A 95 -6.71 4.44 8.87
C ARG A 95 -7.97 4.25 8.01
N TYR A 96 -7.90 3.45 6.95
CA TYR A 96 -8.90 3.42 5.88
C TYR A 96 -9.50 2.04 5.60
N GLY A 97 -9.05 1.00 6.31
CA GLY A 97 -9.60 -0.35 6.19
C GLY A 97 -11.08 -0.39 6.53
N PRO A 98 -11.81 -1.39 6.00
CA PRO A 98 -13.19 -1.60 6.41
C PRO A 98 -13.25 -1.80 7.93
N ILE A 99 -14.18 -1.12 8.58
CA ILE A 99 -14.55 -1.44 9.95
C ILE A 99 -15.26 -2.80 9.89
N LEU A 100 -14.52 -3.87 10.12
CA LEU A 100 -15.10 -5.20 10.21
C LEU A 100 -15.95 -5.23 11.48
N MET A 101 -17.27 -5.14 11.30
CA MET A 101 -18.24 -5.15 12.39
C MET A 101 -18.03 -6.36 13.30
N GLY A 102 -17.56 -6.08 14.52
CA GLY A 102 -17.30 -7.05 15.58
C GLY A 102 -16.91 -6.46 16.95
N GLY A 103 -17.16 -5.16 17.20
CA GLY A 103 -16.97 -4.50 18.52
C GLY A 103 -17.06 -2.96 18.41
N PRO A 104 -17.15 -2.18 19.51
CA PRO A 104 -17.78 -0.86 19.56
C PRO A 104 -16.91 0.32 19.07
N GLY A 105 -17.55 1.30 18.42
CA GLY A 105 -16.89 2.52 17.96
C GLY A 105 -16.38 3.43 19.08
N ASP A 106 -15.38 4.26 18.72
CA ASP A 106 -14.82 5.42 19.43
C ASP A 106 -14.20 5.23 20.83
N ASP A 107 -14.23 4.05 21.46
CA ASP A 107 -13.75 3.83 22.84
C ASP A 107 -12.50 2.94 22.99
N GLY A 108 -11.79 2.63 21.91
CA GLY A 108 -10.48 1.98 21.96
C GLY A 108 -10.44 0.57 21.37
N GLN A 109 -10.53 0.47 20.04
CA GLN A 109 -10.55 -0.82 19.35
C GLN A 109 -9.24 -1.20 18.69
N TYR A 110 -8.84 -2.44 18.96
CA TYR A 110 -7.82 -3.18 18.22
C TYR A 110 -8.40 -3.70 16.89
N ARG A 111 -7.58 -3.58 15.84
CA ARG A 111 -7.86 -4.09 14.50
C ARG A 111 -7.19 -5.45 14.36
N ASP A 112 -7.96 -6.52 14.22
CA ASP A 112 -7.42 -7.87 14.10
C ASP A 112 -6.77 -8.09 12.71
N PRO A 113 -5.44 -8.28 12.62
CA PRO A 113 -4.72 -8.48 11.37
C PRO A 113 -5.04 -9.82 10.68
N GLU A 114 -5.51 -10.83 11.42
CA GLU A 114 -5.71 -12.19 10.91
C GLU A 114 -6.93 -12.26 9.98
N ILE A 115 -8.01 -11.55 10.31
CA ILE A 115 -9.24 -11.53 9.49
C ILE A 115 -8.98 -10.85 8.14
N TYR A 116 -8.17 -9.79 8.15
CA TYR A 116 -7.75 -9.12 6.92
C TYR A 116 -6.86 -10.02 6.04
N ARG A 117 -5.98 -10.80 6.67
CA ARG A 117 -5.11 -11.76 5.98
C ARG A 117 -5.92 -12.90 5.34
N ASP A 118 -6.92 -13.43 6.04
CA ASP A 118 -7.79 -14.50 5.52
C ASP A 118 -8.65 -14.02 4.33
N MET A 119 -9.19 -12.80 4.40
CA MET A 119 -9.96 -12.22 3.29
C MET A 119 -9.11 -12.05 2.02
N HIS A 120 -7.87 -11.59 2.17
CA HIS A 120 -6.93 -11.48 1.04
C HIS A 120 -6.49 -12.85 0.51
N TYR A 121 -6.26 -13.83 1.39
CA TYR A 121 -5.88 -15.18 1.00
C TYR A 121 -6.96 -15.86 0.14
N ARG A 122 -8.24 -15.73 0.52
CA ARG A 122 -9.36 -16.26 -0.26
C ARG A 122 -9.50 -15.59 -1.62
N ARG A 123 -9.26 -14.28 -1.68
CA ARG A 123 -9.32 -13.51 -2.94
C ARG A 123 -8.17 -13.88 -3.90
N TYR A 124 -6.98 -14.08 -3.36
CA TYR A 124 -5.83 -14.62 -4.10
C TYR A 124 -6.11 -16.03 -4.63
N GLN A 125 -6.65 -16.93 -3.81
CA GLN A 125 -6.99 -18.29 -4.23
C GLN A 125 -8.05 -18.32 -5.34
N SER A 126 -9.07 -17.45 -5.27
CA SER A 126 -10.08 -17.31 -6.33
C SER A 126 -9.45 -16.86 -7.65
N PHE A 127 -8.55 -15.88 -7.61
CA PHE A 127 -7.86 -15.39 -8.79
C PHE A 127 -6.93 -16.45 -9.42
N VAL A 128 -6.18 -17.19 -8.59
CA VAL A 128 -5.35 -18.31 -9.06
C VAL A 128 -6.19 -19.41 -9.70
N ALA A 129 -7.37 -19.71 -9.13
CA ALA A 129 -8.29 -20.67 -9.72
C ALA A 129 -8.84 -20.21 -11.07
N ASP A 130 -9.22 -18.94 -11.21
CA ASP A 130 -9.71 -18.35 -12.46
C ASP A 130 -8.61 -18.26 -13.53
N TRP A 131 -7.34 -18.15 -13.14
CA TRP A 131 -6.19 -18.09 -14.06
C TRP A 131 -5.79 -19.48 -14.62
N HIS A 132 -6.12 -20.56 -13.92
CA HIS A 132 -5.79 -21.93 -14.30
C HIS A 132 -6.96 -22.71 -14.94
N ALA A 133 -8.11 -22.06 -15.14
CA ALA A 133 -9.29 -22.58 -15.83
C ALA A 133 -9.29 -22.20 -17.33
#